data_AF-A0A923PTA1-F1
#
_entry.id   AF-A0A923PTA1-F1
#
_cell.length_a   1.000
_cell.length_b   1.000
_cell.length_c   1.000
_cell.angle_alpha   90.00
_cell.angle_beta   90.00
_cell.angle_gamma   90.00
#
_symmetry.space_group_name_H-M   'P 1'
#
loop_
_entity.id
_entity.type
_entity.pdbx_description
1 polymer ?
#
loop_
_entity_poly.entity_id
_entity_poly.type
_entity_poly.pdbx_seq_one_letter_code
_entity_poly.pdbx_strand_id
1 'polypeptide(L)'
;LTAERTGLLGRAYVDIGGIHAAGDRWLEATATQLDNLGFDLTVDRDPATMPPTARIDAPVLYFGWYTGNLNGPFTPPEFRFPPGAIALHIHSYSAQTLRSRSSGWVGPLLARGVTATMGNVFEPYLELTHQPQLFLKALARGATLVDAAYYALPALSWQTILIGDPLYRPFTVSLDEQMNHFAALPPRLAGYAALRRLRQLEATQQPAAALALARKTQGVTPSLPLGYALAARLRDSGDLTGAAQALGFASLLPAFQPDEWALAEAAAQLLATAGRPAQAVDIYLALFATKILPTELRTTWLPHAIETAKASKDFNQVRLWNSALAELTPPPAPTAPTAPGR
;
A
#
# COMPACT_ATOMS: atom_id res chain seq x y z
N LEU A 1 17.79 -12.37 -7.47
CA LEU A 1 16.79 -12.04 -6.42
C LEU A 1 15.45 -12.73 -6.68
N THR A 2 14.55 -12.92 -5.69
CA THR A 2 13.23 -13.56 -5.91
C THR A 2 12.41 -12.86 -7.00
N ALA A 3 12.40 -11.52 -6.99
CA ALA A 3 11.69 -10.71 -7.97
C ALA A 3 12.25 -10.83 -9.41
N GLU A 4 13.48 -11.29 -9.60
CA GLU A 4 14.01 -11.55 -10.95
C GLU A 4 13.54 -12.91 -11.50
N ARG A 5 12.88 -13.73 -10.68
CA ARG A 5 12.22 -14.97 -11.11
C ARG A 5 10.71 -14.80 -11.26
N THR A 6 10.10 -13.96 -10.43
CA THR A 6 8.64 -13.76 -10.41
C THR A 6 8.19 -12.47 -11.08
N GLY A 7 9.11 -11.55 -11.38
CA GLY A 7 8.82 -10.14 -11.63
C GLY A 7 8.31 -9.40 -10.38
N LEU A 8 8.08 -8.09 -10.52
CA LEU A 8 7.45 -7.27 -9.49
C LEU A 8 5.98 -7.66 -9.31
N LEU A 9 5.61 -7.96 -8.06
CA LEU A 9 4.24 -8.26 -7.65
C LEU A 9 3.84 -7.36 -6.49
N GLY A 10 2.89 -6.46 -6.73
CA GLY A 10 2.42 -5.49 -5.77
C GLY A 10 1.82 -4.25 -6.44
N ARG A 11 1.53 -3.24 -5.62
CA ARG A 11 1.00 -1.94 -6.04
C ARG A 11 2.09 -0.88 -6.07
N ALA A 12 1.80 0.20 -6.79
CA ALA A 12 2.65 1.37 -6.87
C ALA A 12 2.01 2.53 -6.10
N TYR A 13 2.85 3.32 -5.45
CA TYR A 13 2.44 4.41 -4.58
C TYR A 13 3.29 5.64 -4.85
N VAL A 14 2.63 6.77 -5.07
CA VAL A 14 3.28 8.06 -5.20
C VAL A 14 2.67 9.03 -4.18
N ASP A 15 3.50 9.64 -3.35
CA ASP A 15 3.11 10.55 -2.28
C ASP A 15 3.66 11.95 -2.60
N ILE A 16 2.79 12.81 -3.10
CA ILE A 16 3.05 14.16 -3.64
C ILE A 16 2.59 15.20 -2.61
N GLY A 17 3.09 16.44 -2.65
CA GLY A 17 2.72 17.48 -1.68
C GLY A 17 3.90 18.09 -0.92
N GLY A 18 5.09 18.11 -1.52
CA GLY A 18 6.28 18.70 -0.90
C GLY A 18 6.37 20.20 -1.14
N ILE A 19 7.41 20.81 -0.59
CA ILE A 19 7.53 22.28 -0.53
C ILE A 19 8.02 22.95 -1.84
N HIS A 20 8.40 22.16 -2.86
CA HIS A 20 9.04 22.64 -4.09
C HIS A 20 8.34 22.14 -5.37
N ALA A 21 7.74 23.02 -6.17
CA ALA A 21 7.04 22.60 -7.39
C ALA A 21 7.86 21.73 -8.37
N ALA A 22 9.20 21.82 -8.36
CA ALA A 22 10.05 20.95 -9.18
C ALA A 22 10.00 19.48 -8.78
N GLY A 23 9.97 19.15 -7.49
CA GLY A 23 9.92 17.76 -7.03
C GLY A 23 8.52 17.15 -7.16
N ASP A 24 7.46 17.96 -7.00
CA ASP A 24 6.09 17.51 -7.34
C ASP A 24 6.02 17.12 -8.82
N ARG A 25 6.61 17.93 -9.73
CA ARG A 25 6.66 17.58 -11.16
C ARG A 25 7.40 16.27 -11.42
N TRP A 26 8.46 15.98 -10.66
CA TRP A 26 9.19 14.71 -10.77
C TRP A 26 8.32 13.53 -10.34
N LEU A 27 7.57 13.67 -9.25
CA LEU A 27 6.67 12.61 -8.77
C LEU A 27 5.43 12.45 -9.65
N GLU A 28 4.87 13.53 -10.21
CA GLU A 28 3.79 13.45 -11.20
C GLU A 28 4.23 12.70 -12.48
N ALA A 29 5.46 12.98 -12.96
CA ALA A 29 6.03 12.23 -14.08
C ALA A 29 6.28 10.76 -13.73
N THR A 30 6.62 10.47 -12.47
CA THR A 30 6.79 9.09 -11.96
C THR A 30 5.44 8.37 -11.90
N ALA A 31 4.40 9.01 -11.39
CA ALA A 31 3.03 8.49 -11.37
C ALA A 31 2.53 8.15 -12.78
N THR A 32 2.74 9.06 -13.74
CA THR A 32 2.39 8.84 -15.15
C THR A 32 3.11 7.61 -15.73
N GLN A 33 4.40 7.44 -15.43
CA GLN A 33 5.15 6.26 -15.89
C GLN A 33 4.64 4.96 -15.26
N LEU A 34 4.31 4.97 -13.96
CA LEU A 34 3.77 3.79 -13.27
C LEU A 34 2.42 3.35 -13.82
N ASP A 35 1.54 4.30 -14.13
CA ASP A 35 0.25 4.02 -14.77
C ASP A 35 0.44 3.44 -16.18
N ASN A 36 1.34 4.01 -16.98
CA ASN A 36 1.70 3.48 -18.30
C ASN A 36 2.30 2.06 -18.24
N LEU A 37 2.99 1.71 -17.14
CA LEU A 37 3.50 0.36 -16.88
C LEU A 37 2.40 -0.60 -16.37
N GLY A 38 1.18 -0.11 -16.20
CA GLY A 38 -0.01 -0.87 -15.83
C GLY A 38 -0.08 -1.24 -14.35
N PHE A 39 0.69 -0.60 -13.46
CA PHE A 39 0.58 -0.86 -12.03
C PHE A 39 -0.75 -0.33 -11.47
N ASP A 40 -1.30 -1.04 -10.49
CA ASP A 40 -2.37 -0.48 -9.67
C ASP A 40 -1.76 0.61 -8.78
N LEU A 41 -2.13 1.87 -9.06
CA LEU A 41 -1.45 3.06 -8.60
C LEU A 41 -2.34 3.87 -7.65
N THR A 42 -1.79 4.22 -6.49
CA THR A 42 -2.35 5.28 -5.62
C THR A 42 -1.43 6.50 -5.68
N VAL A 43 -2.01 7.66 -5.96
CA VAL A 43 -1.32 8.96 -5.91
C VAL A 43 -1.97 9.81 -4.83
N ASP A 44 -1.23 10.05 -3.76
CA ASP A 44 -1.59 11.02 -2.73
C ASP A 44 -0.99 12.38 -3.10
N ARG A 45 -1.72 13.46 -2.82
CA ARG A 45 -1.33 14.86 -3.11
C ARG A 45 -1.50 15.75 -1.88
N ASP A 46 -1.75 15.16 -0.72
CA ASP A 46 -1.91 15.88 0.53
C ASP A 46 -0.52 16.22 1.11
N PRO A 47 -0.25 17.49 1.45
CA PRO A 47 0.99 17.86 2.12
C PRO A 47 1.28 17.10 3.42
N ALA A 48 0.26 16.53 4.06
CA ALA A 48 0.39 15.76 5.30
C ALA A 48 0.93 14.33 5.10
N THR A 49 1.26 13.91 3.87
CA THR A 49 1.59 12.52 3.46
C THR A 49 0.47 11.52 3.74
N MET A 50 0.62 10.30 3.22
CA MET A 50 -0.39 9.25 3.42
C MET A 50 -0.66 8.97 4.92
N PRO A 51 -1.94 9.00 5.37
CA PRO A 51 -2.26 8.77 6.78
C PRO A 51 -2.03 7.30 7.19
N PRO A 52 -1.94 6.98 8.50
CA PRO A 52 -1.81 5.60 8.97
C PRO A 52 -2.92 4.65 8.49
N THR A 53 -4.12 5.18 8.22
CA THR A 53 -5.29 4.45 7.70
C THR A 53 -5.23 4.19 6.19
N ALA A 54 -4.27 4.76 5.48
CA ALA A 54 -4.16 4.58 4.03
C ALA A 54 -3.90 3.12 3.65
N ARG A 55 -4.53 2.69 2.55
CA ARG A 55 -4.30 1.36 1.98
C ARG A 55 -2.94 1.28 1.30
N ILE A 56 -2.04 0.44 1.81
CA ILE A 56 -0.65 0.28 1.35
C ILE A 56 -0.25 -1.19 1.06
N ASP A 57 -1.19 -2.02 0.62
CA ASP A 57 -0.98 -3.45 0.36
C ASP A 57 0.10 -3.73 -0.70
N ALA A 58 1.09 -4.56 -0.33
CA ALA A 58 2.25 -4.94 -1.13
C ALA A 58 2.88 -3.77 -1.94
N PRO A 59 3.50 -2.77 -1.29
CA PRO A 59 4.09 -1.63 -1.99
C PRO A 59 5.40 -2.03 -2.66
N VAL A 60 5.30 -2.54 -3.88
CA VAL A 60 6.46 -2.97 -4.65
C VAL A 60 7.21 -1.78 -5.25
N LEU A 61 6.54 -0.65 -5.45
CA LEU A 61 7.14 0.61 -5.87
C LEU A 61 6.56 1.75 -5.02
N TYR A 62 7.40 2.47 -4.29
CA TYR A 62 7.00 3.65 -3.51
C TYR A 62 7.91 4.84 -3.83
N PHE A 63 7.31 6.00 -4.13
CA PHE A 63 8.01 7.26 -4.37
C PHE A 63 7.30 8.38 -3.62
N GLY A 64 7.94 9.01 -2.65
CA GLY A 64 7.29 10.02 -1.81
C GLY A 64 8.14 11.21 -1.44
N TRP A 65 7.50 12.24 -0.88
CA TRP A 65 8.12 13.41 -0.25
C TRP A 65 7.06 14.22 0.55
N TYR A 66 7.34 15.18 1.42
CA TYR A 66 8.60 15.62 2.02
C TYR A 66 8.44 15.63 3.56
N THR A 67 8.64 14.47 4.20
CA THR A 67 8.66 14.36 5.67
C THR A 67 9.98 13.75 6.15
N GLY A 68 10.42 14.16 7.34
CA GLY A 68 11.75 13.82 7.84
C GLY A 68 11.93 12.38 8.31
N ASN A 69 10.85 11.73 8.75
CA ASN A 69 10.88 10.36 9.24
C ASN A 69 9.77 9.54 8.57
N LEU A 70 10.04 8.25 8.39
CA LEU A 70 9.04 7.28 7.96
C LEU A 70 7.79 7.37 8.86
N ASN A 71 6.64 7.56 8.24
CA ASN A 71 5.37 7.78 8.90
C ASN A 71 4.24 7.02 8.19
N GLY A 72 3.00 7.37 8.53
CA GLY A 72 1.82 6.90 7.82
C GLY A 72 1.65 5.38 7.90
N PRO A 73 1.28 4.73 6.78
CA PRO A 73 0.89 3.34 6.79
C PRO A 73 2.08 2.37 6.89
N PHE A 74 3.32 2.89 6.85
CA PHE A 74 4.55 2.10 7.05
C PHE A 74 4.90 1.90 8.53
N THR A 75 4.27 2.63 9.44
CA THR A 75 4.63 2.63 10.88
C THR A 75 4.43 1.30 11.61
N PRO A 76 3.49 0.39 11.26
CA PRO A 76 3.31 -0.85 11.99
C PRO A 76 4.62 -1.68 12.12
N PRO A 77 4.98 -2.20 13.32
CA PRO A 77 6.27 -2.85 13.54
C PRO A 77 6.55 -4.08 12.66
N GLU A 78 5.49 -4.81 12.31
CA GLU A 78 5.57 -6.03 11.48
C GLU A 78 5.32 -5.76 10.00
N PHE A 79 5.16 -4.51 9.60
CA PHE A 79 5.06 -4.14 8.19
C PHE A 79 6.28 -4.64 7.41
N ARG A 80 6.04 -5.25 6.24
CA ARG A 80 7.10 -5.71 5.34
C ARG A 80 6.79 -5.33 3.90
N PHE A 81 7.82 -4.87 3.21
CA PHE A 81 7.78 -4.71 1.76
C PHE A 81 7.75 -6.08 1.04
N PRO A 82 7.08 -6.20 -0.12
CA PRO A 82 7.13 -7.43 -0.90
C PRO A 82 8.54 -7.65 -1.49
N PRO A 83 8.93 -8.90 -1.82
CA PRO A 83 10.19 -9.18 -2.48
C PRO A 83 10.39 -8.36 -3.76
N GLY A 84 11.55 -7.73 -3.91
CA GLY A 84 11.87 -6.87 -5.04
C GLY A 84 11.46 -5.41 -4.89
N ALA A 85 10.83 -5.04 -3.78
CA ALA A 85 10.33 -3.68 -3.59
C ALA A 85 11.42 -2.61 -3.67
N ILE A 86 11.07 -1.49 -4.28
CA ILE A 86 11.90 -0.30 -4.38
C ILE A 86 11.14 0.85 -3.74
N ALA A 87 11.76 1.51 -2.78
CA ALA A 87 11.19 2.67 -2.09
C ALA A 87 12.17 3.84 -2.12
N LEU A 88 11.67 5.02 -2.45
CA LEU A 88 12.41 6.28 -2.42
C LEU A 88 11.52 7.34 -1.76
N HIS A 89 12.04 7.98 -0.72
CA HIS A 89 11.42 9.18 -0.15
C HIS A 89 12.41 10.35 -0.24
N ILE A 90 12.05 11.41 -0.97
CA ILE A 90 12.88 12.59 -1.12
C ILE A 90 12.85 13.33 0.21
N HIS A 91 13.96 13.27 0.94
CA HIS A 91 14.23 14.08 2.12
C HIS A 91 15.74 14.24 2.29
N SER A 92 16.15 15.41 2.82
CA SER A 92 17.54 15.85 2.90
C SER A 92 18.44 14.98 3.76
N TYR A 93 17.89 14.40 4.83
CA TYR A 93 18.63 13.54 5.77
C TYR A 93 18.10 12.11 5.78
N SER A 94 17.46 11.69 4.68
CA SER A 94 16.81 10.38 4.53
C SER A 94 17.71 9.19 4.87
N ALA A 95 19.04 9.31 4.67
CA ALA A 95 20.03 8.26 4.90
C ALA A 95 21.04 8.57 6.01
N GLN A 96 20.83 9.62 6.81
CA GLN A 96 21.76 10.04 7.87
C GLN A 96 22.01 8.93 8.92
N THR A 97 20.99 8.11 9.21
CA THR A 97 21.01 7.11 10.29
C THR A 97 20.69 5.71 9.76
N LEU A 98 21.50 5.19 8.83
CA LEU A 98 21.25 3.92 8.13
C LEU A 98 20.96 2.70 9.04
N ARG A 99 21.57 2.66 10.23
CA ARG A 99 21.38 1.56 11.20
C ARG A 99 20.18 1.74 12.13
N SER A 100 19.51 2.89 12.07
CA SER A 100 18.31 3.14 12.86
C SER A 100 17.09 2.51 12.20
N ARG A 101 16.26 1.84 13.00
CA ARG A 101 14.99 1.25 12.54
C ARG A 101 13.82 2.26 12.55
N SER A 102 14.03 3.44 13.14
CA SER A 102 12.97 4.42 13.44
C SER A 102 13.30 5.87 13.09
N SER A 103 14.52 6.18 12.63
CA SER A 103 14.93 7.55 12.28
C SER A 103 15.25 7.66 10.80
N GLY A 104 14.79 8.74 10.15
CA GLY A 104 14.95 8.96 8.72
C GLY A 104 14.03 8.05 7.89
N TRP A 105 14.50 7.70 6.69
CA TRP A 105 13.76 6.84 5.75
C TRP A 105 14.53 5.58 5.38
N VAL A 106 15.79 5.69 4.97
CA VAL A 106 16.54 4.56 4.42
C VAL A 106 16.69 3.43 5.45
N GLY A 107 17.10 3.73 6.68
CA GLY A 107 17.19 2.73 7.76
C GLY A 107 15.86 2.05 8.09
N PRO A 108 14.78 2.82 8.37
CA PRO A 108 13.44 2.28 8.59
C PRO A 108 12.87 1.44 7.43
N LEU A 109 13.13 1.82 6.17
CA LEU A 109 12.73 1.05 4.98
C LEU A 109 13.49 -0.29 4.90
N LEU A 110 14.80 -0.28 5.15
CA LEU A 110 15.63 -1.49 5.22
C LEU A 110 15.19 -2.43 6.34
N ALA A 111 14.86 -1.88 7.51
CA ALA A 111 14.32 -2.64 8.64
C ALA A 111 12.97 -3.33 8.34
N ARG A 112 12.30 -2.90 7.27
CA ARG A 112 11.03 -3.45 6.76
C ARG A 112 11.22 -4.31 5.50
N GLY A 113 12.46 -4.59 5.10
CA GLY A 113 12.78 -5.53 4.03
C GLY A 113 12.66 -4.97 2.61
N VAL A 114 12.75 -3.64 2.43
CA VAL A 114 12.87 -3.07 1.08
C VAL A 114 14.08 -3.69 0.37
N THR A 115 13.95 -4.03 -0.91
CA THR A 115 15.06 -4.64 -1.68
C THR A 115 16.05 -3.59 -2.16
N ALA A 116 15.55 -2.40 -2.54
CA ALA A 116 16.39 -1.27 -2.92
C ALA A 116 15.82 0.06 -2.43
N THR A 117 16.71 0.95 -2.01
CA THR A 117 16.38 2.32 -1.60
C THR A 117 17.59 3.22 -1.81
N MET A 118 17.36 4.52 -1.85
CA MET A 118 18.43 5.52 -1.88
C MET A 118 18.06 6.73 -1.04
N GLY A 119 19.05 7.53 -0.68
CA GLY A 119 18.83 8.74 0.11
C GLY A 119 20.11 9.55 0.27
N ASN A 120 20.05 10.53 1.17
CA ASN A 120 21.10 11.52 1.36
C ASN A 120 21.53 11.54 2.83
N VAL A 121 22.84 11.58 3.07
CA VAL A 121 23.41 11.65 4.42
C VAL A 121 23.37 13.08 4.96
N PHE A 122 23.47 14.07 4.07
CA PHE A 122 23.45 15.49 4.38
C PHE A 122 22.66 16.29 3.34
N GLU A 123 22.30 17.53 3.68
CA GLU A 123 21.44 18.44 2.92
C GLU A 123 21.83 18.59 1.44
N PRO A 124 21.12 17.96 0.51
CA PRO A 124 21.43 18.02 -0.91
C PRO A 124 20.82 19.24 -1.62
N TYR A 125 19.90 19.97 -0.98
CA TYR A 125 18.82 20.67 -1.68
C TYR A 125 18.07 19.72 -2.62
N LEU A 126 16.99 20.18 -3.26
CA LEU A 126 16.25 19.29 -4.17
C LEU A 126 17.11 18.89 -5.38
N GLU A 127 17.94 19.81 -5.87
CA GLU A 127 18.68 19.75 -7.12
C GLU A 127 19.77 18.66 -7.15
N LEU A 128 20.29 18.24 -6.00
CA LEU A 128 21.29 17.18 -5.91
C LEU A 128 20.71 15.82 -5.47
N THR A 129 19.38 15.71 -5.35
CA THR A 129 18.73 14.43 -5.08
C THR A 129 18.56 13.59 -6.34
N HIS A 130 18.44 12.27 -6.14
CA HIS A 130 18.05 11.36 -7.21
C HIS A 130 16.65 11.71 -7.74
N GLN A 131 16.53 11.86 -9.06
CA GLN A 131 15.27 12.18 -9.73
C GLN A 131 14.43 10.90 -9.95
N PRO A 132 13.30 10.70 -9.23
CA PRO A 132 12.55 9.44 -9.26
C PRO A 132 12.08 9.02 -10.67
N GLN A 133 11.69 9.99 -11.49
CA GLN A 133 11.19 9.79 -12.85
C GLN A 133 12.29 9.34 -13.82
N LEU A 134 13.55 9.74 -13.60
CA LEU A 134 14.68 9.27 -14.40
C LEU A 134 15.10 7.86 -13.95
N PHE A 135 15.09 7.62 -12.64
CA PHE A 135 15.40 6.34 -12.04
C PHE A 135 14.42 5.25 -12.51
N LEU A 136 13.12 5.49 -12.38
CA LEU A 136 12.08 4.55 -12.84
C LEU A 136 12.19 4.31 -14.35
N LYS A 137 12.38 5.36 -15.15
CA LYS A 137 12.57 5.25 -16.61
C LYS A 137 13.73 4.32 -16.96
N ALA A 138 14.86 4.46 -16.26
CA ALA A 138 16.03 3.62 -16.50
C ALA A 138 15.81 2.16 -16.10
N LEU A 139 15.16 1.90 -14.97
CA LEU A 139 14.80 0.54 -14.56
C LEU A 139 13.83 -0.10 -15.56
N ALA A 140 12.80 0.62 -15.99
CA ALA A 140 11.78 0.13 -16.91
C ALA A 140 12.34 -0.24 -18.29
N ARG A 141 13.45 0.37 -18.73
CA ARG A 141 14.18 -0.02 -19.96
C ARG A 141 15.17 -1.18 -19.76
N GLY A 142 15.20 -1.80 -18.58
CA GLY A 142 16.05 -2.96 -18.27
C GLY A 142 17.45 -2.64 -17.72
N ALA A 143 17.70 -1.40 -17.30
CA ALA A 143 18.96 -1.07 -16.63
C ALA A 143 19.08 -1.80 -15.28
N THR A 144 20.31 -1.99 -14.82
CA THR A 144 20.57 -2.46 -13.46
C THR A 144 20.23 -1.37 -12.44
N LEU A 145 20.07 -1.75 -11.18
CA LEU A 145 19.83 -0.82 -10.09
C LEU A 145 20.90 0.29 -10.03
N VAL A 146 22.19 -0.07 -10.15
CA VAL A 146 23.27 0.91 -10.08
C VAL A 146 23.28 1.85 -11.28
N ASP A 147 23.08 1.33 -12.51
CA ASP A 147 23.03 2.17 -13.71
C ASP A 147 21.87 3.15 -13.64
N ALA A 148 20.70 2.70 -13.17
CA ALA A 148 19.53 3.54 -13.02
C ALA A 148 19.73 4.63 -11.96
N ALA A 149 20.36 4.29 -10.82
CA ALA A 149 20.63 5.26 -9.77
C ALA A 149 21.58 6.37 -10.25
N TYR A 150 22.68 6.00 -10.90
CA TYR A 150 23.64 6.97 -11.45
C TYR A 150 23.05 7.78 -12.61
N TYR A 151 22.20 7.19 -13.45
CA TYR A 151 21.46 7.92 -14.48
C TYR A 151 20.51 8.98 -13.91
N ALA A 152 19.97 8.74 -12.72
CA ALA A 152 19.04 9.63 -12.05
C ALA A 152 19.71 10.66 -11.13
N LEU A 153 21.03 10.58 -10.95
CA LEU A 153 21.79 11.42 -10.03
C LEU A 153 22.39 12.63 -10.78
N PRO A 154 21.99 13.88 -10.46
CA PRO A 154 22.43 15.05 -11.22
C PRO A 154 23.91 15.39 -11.11
N ALA A 155 24.56 15.01 -10.01
CA ALA A 155 25.97 15.30 -9.76
C ALA A 155 26.64 14.18 -8.96
N LEU A 156 27.92 13.94 -9.25
CA LEU A 156 28.79 13.05 -8.48
C LEU A 156 29.54 13.88 -7.42
N SER A 157 29.98 13.22 -6.33
CA SER A 157 30.69 13.83 -5.18
C SER A 157 29.82 14.47 -4.09
N TRP A 158 28.49 14.36 -4.16
CA TRP A 158 27.62 14.62 -3.00
C TRP A 158 27.41 13.36 -2.16
N GLN A 159 26.99 13.51 -0.90
CA GLN A 159 26.79 12.44 0.07
C GLN A 159 25.46 11.67 -0.14
N THR A 160 25.17 11.30 -1.39
CA THR A 160 24.06 10.41 -1.74
C THR A 160 24.47 8.95 -1.60
N ILE A 161 23.53 8.08 -1.24
CA ILE A 161 23.79 6.65 -1.07
C ILE A 161 22.71 5.81 -1.76
N LEU A 162 23.15 4.77 -2.47
CA LEU A 162 22.32 3.70 -2.99
C LEU A 162 22.51 2.45 -2.11
N ILE A 163 21.42 1.80 -1.74
CA ILE A 163 21.43 0.51 -1.04
C ILE A 163 20.62 -0.50 -1.84
N GLY A 164 21.24 -1.65 -2.13
CA GLY A 164 20.63 -2.77 -2.85
C GLY A 164 21.71 -3.58 -3.59
N ASP A 165 21.30 -4.68 -4.23
CA ASP A 165 22.19 -5.40 -5.16
C ASP A 165 22.38 -4.54 -6.43
N PRO A 166 23.61 -4.11 -6.75
CA PRO A 166 23.85 -3.24 -7.89
C PRO A 166 23.40 -3.86 -9.23
N LEU A 167 23.38 -5.19 -9.34
CA LEU A 167 22.98 -5.90 -10.56
C LEU A 167 21.48 -6.19 -10.65
N TYR A 168 20.70 -5.85 -9.62
CA TYR A 168 19.26 -6.10 -9.58
C TYR A 168 18.54 -5.48 -10.79
N ARG A 169 17.75 -6.28 -11.51
CA ARG A 169 16.89 -5.84 -12.61
C ARG A 169 15.41 -6.14 -12.32
N PRO A 170 14.65 -5.18 -11.76
CA PRO A 170 13.27 -5.40 -11.33
C PRO A 170 12.29 -5.76 -12.48
N PHE A 171 12.59 -5.35 -13.71
CA PHE A 171 11.70 -5.50 -14.87
C PHE A 171 12.11 -6.63 -15.84
N THR A 172 12.97 -7.56 -15.42
CA THR A 172 13.42 -8.66 -16.28
C THR A 172 12.29 -9.62 -16.68
N VAL A 173 11.38 -9.94 -15.76
CA VAL A 173 10.24 -10.83 -16.03
C VAL A 173 9.05 -9.98 -16.48
N SER A 174 8.53 -10.27 -17.67
CA SER A 174 7.41 -9.52 -18.24
C SER A 174 6.07 -9.93 -17.62
N LEU A 175 5.05 -9.09 -17.78
CA LEU A 175 3.68 -9.43 -17.35
C LEU A 175 3.12 -10.64 -18.12
N ASP A 176 3.49 -10.82 -19.40
CA ASP A 176 3.09 -12.01 -20.16
C ASP A 176 3.69 -13.28 -19.54
N GLU A 177 4.97 -13.25 -19.17
CA GLU A 177 5.64 -14.37 -18.52
C GLU A 177 5.06 -14.66 -17.13
N GLN A 178 4.76 -13.62 -16.34
CA GLN A 178 4.05 -13.75 -15.06
C GLN A 178 2.70 -14.46 -15.21
N MET A 179 1.92 -14.07 -16.23
CA MET A 179 0.59 -14.64 -16.46
C MET A 179 0.67 -16.07 -17.01
N ASN A 180 1.67 -16.39 -17.83
CA ASN A 180 1.90 -17.75 -18.33
C ASN A 180 2.28 -18.73 -17.20
N HIS A 181 2.98 -18.25 -16.17
CA HIS A 181 3.40 -19.02 -15.00
C HIS A 181 2.61 -18.66 -13.73
N PHE A 182 1.37 -18.19 -13.87
CA PHE A 182 0.58 -17.64 -12.76
C PHE A 182 0.48 -18.57 -11.54
N ALA A 183 0.30 -19.89 -11.76
CA ALA A 183 0.18 -20.88 -10.69
C ALA A 183 1.47 -21.06 -9.86
N ALA A 184 2.63 -20.65 -10.38
CA ALA A 184 3.90 -20.69 -9.67
C ALA A 184 4.18 -19.39 -8.87
N LEU A 185 3.36 -18.35 -9.02
CA LEU A 185 3.52 -17.11 -8.27
C LEU A 185 3.14 -17.33 -6.79
N PRO A 186 3.74 -16.56 -5.86
CA PRO A 186 3.36 -16.62 -4.45
C PRO A 186 1.86 -16.33 -4.28
N PRO A 187 1.04 -17.21 -3.67
CA PRO A 187 -0.42 -17.08 -3.68
C PRO A 187 -0.95 -15.71 -3.20
N ARG A 188 -0.36 -15.15 -2.14
CA ARG A 188 -0.74 -13.83 -1.61
C ARG A 188 -0.50 -12.70 -2.61
N LEU A 189 0.53 -12.81 -3.44
CA LEU A 189 0.97 -11.76 -4.36
C LEU A 189 0.53 -11.99 -5.82
N ALA A 190 0.10 -13.21 -6.18
CA ALA A 190 -0.32 -13.56 -7.53
C ALA A 190 -1.43 -12.65 -8.05
N GLY A 191 -2.35 -12.24 -7.18
CA GLY A 191 -3.43 -11.30 -7.50
C GLY A 191 -2.96 -10.00 -8.15
N TYR A 192 -1.78 -9.48 -7.79
CA TYR A 192 -1.26 -8.24 -8.37
C TYR A 192 -0.87 -8.38 -9.84
N ALA A 193 -0.36 -9.54 -10.29
CA ALA A 193 -0.14 -9.79 -11.71
C ALA A 193 -1.46 -9.81 -12.49
N ALA A 194 -2.50 -10.46 -11.94
CA ALA A 194 -3.83 -10.47 -12.52
C ALA A 194 -4.42 -9.05 -12.60
N LEU A 195 -4.25 -8.22 -11.56
CA LEU A 195 -4.68 -6.82 -11.56
C LEU A 195 -4.00 -5.98 -12.64
N ARG A 196 -2.69 -6.15 -12.85
CA ARG A 196 -1.97 -5.46 -13.93
C ARG A 196 -2.50 -5.86 -15.30
N ARG A 197 -2.73 -7.16 -15.54
CA ARG A 197 -3.33 -7.64 -16.80
C ARG A 197 -4.75 -7.12 -16.99
N LEU A 198 -5.52 -7.06 -15.91
CA LEU A 198 -6.87 -6.54 -15.91
C LEU A 198 -6.90 -5.08 -16.37
N ARG A 199 -6.04 -4.22 -15.79
CA ARG A 199 -5.90 -2.83 -16.22
C ARG A 199 -5.50 -2.70 -17.69
N GLN A 200 -4.59 -3.55 -18.17
CA GLN A 200 -4.20 -3.59 -19.59
C GLN A 200 -5.41 -3.91 -20.49
N LEU A 201 -6.22 -4.91 -20.14
CA LEU A 201 -7.43 -5.25 -20.89
C LEU A 201 -8.45 -4.10 -20.90
N GLU A 202 -8.66 -3.45 -19.77
CA GLU A 202 -9.56 -2.28 -19.66
C GLU A 202 -9.06 -1.09 -20.49
N ALA A 203 -7.76 -0.80 -20.47
CA ALA A 203 -7.15 0.23 -21.30
C ALA A 203 -7.34 -0.03 -22.80
N THR A 204 -7.37 -1.30 -23.20
CA THR A 204 -7.69 -1.72 -24.59
C THR A 204 -9.19 -1.88 -24.86
N GLN A 205 -10.06 -1.34 -23.99
CA GLN A 205 -11.52 -1.39 -24.12
C GLN A 205 -12.10 -2.82 -24.14
N GLN A 206 -11.50 -3.75 -23.38
CA GLN A 206 -11.96 -5.14 -23.24
C GLN A 206 -12.47 -5.47 -21.81
N PRO A 207 -13.48 -4.75 -21.28
CA PRO A 207 -13.94 -4.93 -19.90
C PRO A 207 -14.54 -6.32 -19.62
N ALA A 208 -15.17 -6.95 -20.62
CA ALA A 208 -15.71 -8.31 -20.48
C ALA A 208 -14.58 -9.35 -20.31
N ALA A 209 -13.49 -9.21 -21.06
CA ALA A 209 -12.32 -10.08 -20.95
C ALA A 209 -11.60 -9.87 -19.61
N ALA A 210 -11.49 -8.62 -19.17
CA ALA A 210 -10.97 -8.25 -17.86
C ALA A 210 -11.76 -8.93 -16.72
N LEU A 211 -13.09 -8.87 -16.77
CA LEU A 211 -13.95 -9.50 -15.76
C LEU A 211 -13.86 -11.03 -15.79
N ALA A 212 -13.85 -11.64 -16.98
CA ALA A 212 -13.69 -13.08 -17.15
C ALA A 212 -12.34 -13.56 -16.60
N LEU A 213 -11.26 -12.83 -16.86
CA LEU A 213 -9.94 -13.11 -16.29
C LEU A 213 -9.98 -13.05 -14.77
N ALA A 214 -10.50 -11.95 -14.19
CA ALA A 214 -10.57 -11.77 -12.74
C ALA A 214 -11.32 -12.91 -12.05
N ARG A 215 -12.50 -13.29 -12.56
CA ARG A 215 -13.30 -14.40 -12.02
C ARG A 215 -12.52 -15.71 -12.09
N LYS A 216 -11.87 -16.00 -13.23
CA LYS A 216 -11.06 -17.21 -13.40
C LYS A 216 -9.90 -17.26 -12.42
N THR A 217 -9.08 -16.20 -12.35
CA THR A 217 -7.90 -16.16 -11.48
C THR A 217 -8.28 -16.17 -10.00
N GLN A 218 -9.33 -15.44 -9.62
CA GLN A 218 -9.81 -15.42 -8.24
C GLN A 218 -10.37 -16.78 -7.80
N GLY A 219 -10.99 -17.53 -8.72
CA GLY A 219 -11.45 -18.90 -8.45
C GLY A 219 -10.31 -19.92 -8.28
N VAL A 220 -9.15 -19.70 -8.92
CA VAL A 220 -7.99 -20.60 -8.84
C VAL A 220 -7.07 -20.25 -7.66
N THR A 221 -6.78 -18.96 -7.46
CA THR A 221 -5.90 -18.46 -6.39
C THR A 221 -6.55 -17.22 -5.78
N PRO A 222 -7.46 -17.40 -4.82
CA PRO A 222 -8.09 -16.28 -4.12
C PRO A 222 -7.04 -15.39 -3.46
N SER A 223 -7.11 -14.10 -3.73
CA SER A 223 -6.30 -13.09 -3.04
C SER A 223 -7.17 -11.89 -2.70
N LEU A 224 -6.84 -11.22 -1.61
CA LEU A 224 -7.59 -10.06 -1.15
C LEU A 224 -7.58 -8.90 -2.15
N PRO A 225 -6.44 -8.50 -2.77
CA PRO A 225 -6.43 -7.38 -3.72
C PRO A 225 -7.26 -7.65 -4.97
N LEU A 226 -7.18 -8.87 -5.53
CA LEU A 226 -7.96 -9.25 -6.71
C LEU A 226 -9.44 -9.43 -6.38
N GLY A 227 -9.76 -10.06 -5.25
CA GLY A 227 -11.13 -10.20 -4.75
C GLY A 227 -11.81 -8.86 -4.56
N TYR A 228 -11.13 -7.90 -3.92
CA TYR A 228 -11.65 -6.54 -3.72
C TYR A 228 -11.88 -5.82 -5.06
N ALA A 229 -10.92 -5.86 -5.98
CA ALA A 229 -11.03 -5.20 -7.28
C ALA A 229 -12.12 -5.81 -8.17
N LEU A 230 -12.29 -7.14 -8.12
CA LEU A 230 -13.39 -7.85 -8.78
C LEU A 230 -14.73 -7.46 -8.15
N ALA A 231 -14.83 -7.49 -6.83
CA ALA A 231 -16.05 -7.16 -6.11
C ALA A 231 -16.51 -5.73 -6.36
N ALA A 232 -15.58 -4.76 -6.40
CA ALA A 232 -15.88 -3.37 -6.73
C ALA A 232 -16.52 -3.26 -8.12
N ARG A 233 -15.94 -3.91 -9.14
CA ARG A 233 -16.49 -3.90 -10.51
C ARG A 233 -17.86 -4.54 -10.60
N LEU A 234 -18.06 -5.66 -9.90
CA LEU A 234 -19.34 -6.36 -9.88
C LEU A 234 -20.43 -5.52 -9.19
N ARG A 235 -20.09 -4.88 -8.07
CA ARG A 235 -20.97 -3.93 -7.39
C ARG A 235 -21.34 -2.78 -8.32
N ASP A 236 -20.37 -2.19 -9.00
CA ASP A 236 -20.58 -1.06 -9.91
C ASP A 236 -21.46 -1.45 -11.13
N SER A 237 -21.45 -2.73 -11.52
CA SER A 237 -22.39 -3.29 -12.51
C SER A 237 -23.72 -3.80 -11.93
N GLY A 238 -23.96 -3.64 -10.62
CA GLY A 238 -25.18 -4.07 -9.93
C GLY A 238 -25.21 -5.56 -9.49
N ASP A 239 -24.16 -6.34 -9.74
CA ASP A 239 -24.03 -7.73 -9.32
C ASP A 239 -23.51 -7.83 -7.87
N LEU A 240 -24.37 -7.47 -6.90
CA LEU A 240 -24.03 -7.53 -5.47
C LEU A 240 -23.76 -8.97 -5.00
N THR A 241 -24.45 -9.95 -5.59
CA THR A 241 -24.23 -11.37 -5.24
C THR A 241 -22.84 -11.83 -5.65
N GLY A 242 -22.43 -11.54 -6.89
CA GLY A 242 -21.09 -11.83 -7.37
C GLY A 242 -20.02 -11.04 -6.63
N ALA A 243 -20.28 -9.79 -6.28
CA ALA A 243 -19.37 -8.98 -5.46
C ALA A 243 -19.12 -9.64 -4.10
N ALA A 244 -20.18 -10.10 -3.44
CA ALA A 244 -20.07 -10.80 -2.16
C ALA A 244 -19.35 -12.15 -2.29
N GLN A 245 -19.60 -12.91 -3.36
CA GLN A 245 -18.92 -14.18 -3.63
C GLN A 245 -17.41 -13.99 -3.86
N ALA A 246 -17.00 -12.93 -4.55
CA ALA A 246 -15.59 -12.65 -4.82
C ALA A 246 -14.76 -12.37 -3.54
N LEU A 247 -15.40 -11.86 -2.49
CA LEU A 247 -14.79 -11.53 -1.21
C LEU A 247 -15.10 -12.51 -0.08
N GLY A 248 -16.06 -13.43 -0.25
CA GLY A 248 -16.54 -14.30 0.83
C GLY A 248 -15.45 -15.15 1.48
N PHE A 249 -14.35 -15.45 0.79
CA PHE A 249 -13.21 -16.17 1.37
C PHE A 249 -12.47 -15.35 2.45
N ALA A 250 -12.53 -14.02 2.40
CA ALA A 250 -11.82 -13.15 3.34
C ALA A 250 -12.34 -13.31 4.77
N SER A 251 -13.62 -13.67 4.95
CA SER A 251 -14.21 -13.96 6.28
C SER A 251 -13.69 -15.26 6.89
N LEU A 252 -13.01 -16.10 6.11
CA LEU A 252 -12.40 -17.35 6.57
C LEU A 252 -10.93 -17.18 6.96
N LEU A 253 -10.34 -16.00 6.73
CA LEU A 253 -8.95 -15.74 7.06
C LEU A 253 -8.82 -15.42 8.56
N PRO A 254 -7.95 -16.12 9.30
CA PRO A 254 -7.82 -15.92 10.75
C PRO A 254 -7.07 -14.63 11.11
N ALA A 255 -6.29 -14.09 10.18
CA ALA A 255 -5.50 -12.87 10.35
C ALA A 255 -5.13 -12.26 8.99
N PHE A 256 -4.75 -10.99 9.01
CA PHE A 256 -4.28 -10.23 7.85
C PHE A 256 -2.89 -9.67 8.12
N GLN A 257 -2.07 -9.53 7.08
CA GLN A 257 -0.76 -8.89 7.21
C GLN A 257 -0.91 -7.37 7.43
N PRO A 258 0.06 -6.70 8.07
CA PRO A 258 -0.04 -5.28 8.34
C PRO A 258 -0.27 -4.39 7.12
N ASP A 259 0.29 -4.74 5.96
CA ASP A 259 0.08 -4.03 4.70
C ASP A 259 -1.34 -4.25 4.12
N GLU A 260 -2.02 -5.34 4.51
CA GLU A 260 -3.36 -5.68 4.05
C GLU A 260 -4.48 -5.18 4.97
N TRP A 261 -4.21 -4.67 6.17
CA TRP A 261 -5.27 -4.32 7.14
C TRP A 261 -6.30 -3.33 6.59
N ALA A 262 -5.85 -2.23 5.97
CA ALA A 262 -6.75 -1.25 5.37
C ALA A 262 -7.50 -1.81 4.14
N LEU A 263 -6.91 -2.76 3.42
CA LEU A 263 -7.61 -3.47 2.33
C LEU A 263 -8.66 -4.44 2.88
N ALA A 264 -8.36 -5.14 3.98
CA ALA A 264 -9.32 -6.02 4.64
C ALA A 264 -10.50 -5.24 5.21
N GLU A 265 -10.26 -4.06 5.76
CA GLU A 265 -11.32 -3.16 6.20
C GLU A 265 -12.20 -2.70 5.03
N ALA A 266 -11.59 -2.26 3.91
CA ALA A 266 -12.33 -1.89 2.72
C ALA A 266 -13.13 -3.08 2.14
N ALA A 267 -12.57 -4.29 2.20
CA ALA A 267 -13.26 -5.52 1.81
C ALA A 267 -14.44 -5.84 2.74
N ALA A 268 -14.32 -5.64 4.05
CA ALA A 268 -15.40 -5.80 5.01
C ALA A 268 -16.55 -4.82 4.72
N GLN A 269 -16.25 -3.54 4.49
CA GLN A 269 -17.25 -2.54 4.11
C GLN A 269 -17.98 -2.90 2.80
N LEU A 270 -17.24 -3.34 1.78
CA LEU A 270 -17.83 -3.77 0.51
C LEU A 270 -18.72 -5.01 0.72
N LEU A 271 -18.25 -6.00 1.49
CA LEU A 271 -18.99 -7.22 1.77
C LEU A 271 -20.29 -6.95 2.55
N ALA A 272 -20.26 -6.01 3.50
CA ALA A 272 -21.43 -5.57 4.24
C ALA A 272 -22.47 -4.92 3.31
N THR A 273 -22.04 -3.98 2.46
CA THR A 273 -22.94 -3.31 1.49
C THR A 273 -23.42 -4.24 0.37
N ALA A 274 -22.68 -5.32 0.07
CA ALA A 274 -23.08 -6.39 -0.85
C ALA A 274 -24.06 -7.42 -0.23
N GLY A 275 -24.57 -7.17 0.98
CA GLY A 275 -25.60 -7.99 1.62
C GLY A 275 -25.06 -9.20 2.39
N ARG A 276 -23.77 -9.19 2.79
CA ARG A 276 -23.16 -10.22 3.66
C ARG A 276 -22.57 -9.62 4.95
N PRO A 277 -23.36 -8.89 5.77
CA PRO A 277 -22.85 -8.22 6.96
C PRO A 277 -22.27 -9.18 8.01
N ALA A 278 -22.80 -10.39 8.15
CA ALA A 278 -22.25 -11.39 9.08
C ALA A 278 -20.80 -11.78 8.71
N GLN A 279 -20.52 -12.03 7.43
CA GLN A 279 -19.17 -12.32 6.97
C GLN A 279 -18.23 -11.12 7.10
N ALA A 280 -18.76 -9.89 6.96
CA ALA A 280 -17.99 -8.68 7.21
C ALA A 280 -17.64 -8.52 8.70
N VAL A 281 -18.53 -8.90 9.62
CA VAL A 281 -18.23 -8.95 11.07
C VAL A 281 -17.03 -9.88 11.34
N ASP A 282 -16.96 -11.05 10.70
CA ASP A 282 -15.84 -11.99 10.88
C ASP A 282 -14.48 -11.36 10.47
N ILE A 283 -14.46 -10.55 9.41
CA ILE A 283 -13.25 -9.82 8.99
C ILE A 283 -12.85 -8.80 10.07
N TYR A 284 -13.79 -8.04 10.62
CA TYR A 284 -13.52 -7.11 11.72
C TYR A 284 -13.04 -7.82 12.99
N LEU A 285 -13.58 -9.00 13.30
CA LEU A 285 -13.11 -9.82 14.41
C LEU A 285 -11.65 -10.23 14.22
N ALA A 286 -11.28 -10.70 13.03
CA ALA A 286 -9.90 -11.05 12.69
C ALA A 286 -8.95 -9.82 12.76
N LEU A 287 -9.39 -8.66 12.27
CA LEU A 287 -8.64 -7.40 12.39
C LEU A 287 -8.41 -7.03 13.86
N PHE A 288 -9.47 -6.98 14.67
CA PHE A 288 -9.37 -6.53 16.06
C PHE A 288 -8.72 -7.54 17.00
N ALA A 289 -8.66 -8.83 16.63
CA ALA A 289 -7.84 -9.84 17.31
C ALA A 289 -6.32 -9.56 17.20
N THR A 290 -5.90 -8.76 16.22
CA THR A 290 -4.48 -8.44 15.99
C THR A 290 -3.95 -7.47 17.05
N LYS A 291 -3.16 -7.97 18.01
CA LYS A 291 -2.68 -7.17 19.16
C LYS A 291 -1.87 -5.93 18.78
N ILE A 292 -1.11 -6.00 17.68
CA ILE A 292 -0.26 -4.91 17.21
C ILE A 292 -1.01 -3.89 16.33
N LEU A 293 -2.32 -4.04 16.15
CA LEU A 293 -3.13 -3.10 15.38
C LEU A 293 -3.14 -1.73 16.09
N PRO A 294 -2.64 -0.65 15.45
CA PRO A 294 -2.59 0.69 16.03
C PRO A 294 -3.94 1.18 16.55
N THR A 295 -3.88 1.98 17.62
CA THR A 295 -5.07 2.57 18.24
C THR A 295 -5.84 3.45 17.26
N GLU A 296 -5.12 4.19 16.41
CA GLU A 296 -5.72 5.06 15.40
C GLU A 296 -6.60 4.26 14.43
N LEU A 297 -6.11 3.11 13.94
CA LEU A 297 -6.90 2.21 13.07
C LEU A 297 -8.11 1.65 13.82
N ARG A 298 -7.93 1.22 15.08
CA ARG A 298 -9.04 0.71 15.90
C ARG A 298 -10.13 1.75 16.09
N THR A 299 -9.76 2.96 16.47
CA THR A 299 -10.70 4.07 16.69
C THR A 299 -11.44 4.44 15.41
N THR A 300 -10.76 4.45 14.26
CA THR A 300 -11.39 4.75 12.97
C THR A 300 -12.34 3.65 12.51
N TRP A 301 -12.02 2.37 12.75
CA TRP A 301 -12.76 1.24 12.16
C TRP A 301 -13.87 0.67 13.06
N LEU A 302 -13.79 0.87 14.38
CA LEU A 302 -14.83 0.42 15.31
C LEU A 302 -16.24 0.95 14.95
N PRO A 303 -16.43 2.23 14.56
CA PRO A 303 -17.73 2.72 14.10
C PRO A 303 -18.28 1.93 12.91
N HIS A 304 -17.46 1.64 11.89
CA HIS A 304 -17.88 0.85 10.73
C HIS A 304 -18.23 -0.59 11.11
N ALA A 305 -17.45 -1.18 12.01
CA ALA A 305 -17.69 -2.52 12.54
C ALA A 305 -19.01 -2.58 13.33
N ILE A 306 -19.30 -1.58 14.17
CA ILE A 306 -20.54 -1.47 14.93
C ILE A 306 -21.75 -1.40 14.00
N GLU A 307 -21.72 -0.56 12.97
CA GLU A 307 -22.81 -0.50 11.98
C GLU A 307 -22.97 -1.82 11.22
N THR A 308 -21.86 -2.48 10.89
CA THR A 308 -21.87 -3.80 10.25
C THR A 308 -22.50 -4.87 11.15
N ALA A 309 -22.19 -4.86 12.45
CA ALA A 309 -22.78 -5.78 13.43
C ALA A 309 -24.28 -5.50 13.67
N LYS A 310 -24.72 -4.25 13.63
CA LYS A 310 -26.15 -3.92 13.63
C LYS A 310 -26.84 -4.50 12.40
N ALA A 311 -26.24 -4.34 11.22
CA ALA A 311 -26.78 -4.89 9.98
C ALA A 311 -26.83 -6.44 9.98
N SER A 312 -25.91 -7.11 10.68
CA SER A 312 -25.94 -8.56 10.88
C SER A 312 -26.86 -9.03 12.03
N LYS A 313 -27.45 -8.10 12.79
CA LYS A 313 -28.24 -8.35 14.01
C LYS A 313 -27.44 -9.00 15.15
N ASP A 314 -26.12 -8.81 15.17
CA ASP A 314 -25.25 -9.26 16.26
C ASP A 314 -25.15 -8.20 17.36
N PHE A 315 -26.22 -8.07 18.15
CA PHE A 315 -26.29 -7.08 19.23
C PHE A 315 -25.30 -7.34 20.37
N ASN A 316 -24.83 -8.58 20.52
CA ASN A 316 -23.78 -8.90 21.47
C ASN A 316 -22.46 -8.25 21.05
N GLN A 317 -22.08 -8.38 19.78
CA GLN A 317 -20.87 -7.76 19.26
C GLN A 317 -20.97 -6.23 19.22
N VAL A 318 -22.15 -5.69 18.91
CA VAL A 318 -22.42 -4.24 19.02
C VAL A 318 -22.11 -3.72 20.43
N ARG A 319 -22.57 -4.41 21.47
CA ARG A 319 -22.29 -4.02 22.87
C ARG A 319 -20.79 -4.05 23.18
N LEU A 320 -20.10 -5.12 22.77
CA LEU A 320 -18.67 -5.29 23.01
C LEU A 320 -17.83 -4.20 22.30
N TRP A 321 -18.11 -3.92 21.04
CA TRP A 321 -17.38 -2.90 20.29
C TRP A 321 -17.69 -1.47 20.71
N ASN A 322 -18.92 -1.17 21.17
CA ASN A 322 -19.22 0.13 21.79
C ASN A 322 -18.39 0.35 23.07
N SER A 323 -18.27 -0.68 23.91
CA SER A 323 -17.42 -0.62 25.12
C SER A 323 -15.96 -0.35 24.75
N ALA A 324 -15.43 -1.11 23.79
CA ALA A 324 -14.05 -0.94 23.31
C ALA A 324 -13.81 0.47 22.73
N LEU A 325 -14.77 1.03 21.98
CA LEU A 325 -14.64 2.38 21.44
C LEU A 325 -14.63 3.44 22.55
N ALA A 326 -15.50 3.30 23.55
CA ALA A 326 -15.55 4.21 24.70
C ALA A 326 -14.26 4.19 25.51
N GLU A 327 -13.61 3.03 25.65
CA GLU A 327 -12.30 2.92 26.31
C GLU A 327 -11.17 3.62 25.55
N LEU A 328 -11.25 3.66 24.21
CA LEU A 328 -10.25 4.32 23.35
C LEU A 328 -10.49 5.82 23.16
N THR A 329 -11.71 6.31 23.42
CA THR A 329 -12.08 7.73 23.35
C THR A 329 -12.66 8.20 24.69
N PRO A 330 -11.80 8.44 25.70
CA PRO A 330 -12.28 8.95 26.98
C PRO A 330 -12.94 10.32 26.80
N PRO A 331 -14.01 10.63 27.57
CA PRO A 331 -14.67 11.92 27.51
C PRO A 331 -13.69 13.06 27.82
N PRO A 332 -13.87 14.25 27.23
CA PRO A 332 -13.04 15.40 27.54
C PRO A 332 -13.07 15.67 29.05
N ALA A 333 -11.91 15.99 29.63
CA ALA A 333 -11.79 16.32 31.04
C ALA A 333 -12.79 17.46 31.40
N PRO A 334 -13.46 17.38 32.57
CA PRO A 334 -14.36 18.44 32.99
C PRO A 334 -13.59 19.76 33.05
N THR A 335 -14.12 20.78 32.38
CA THR A 335 -13.58 22.14 32.40
C THR A 335 -13.44 22.60 33.85
N ALA A 336 -12.20 22.87 34.29
CA ALA A 336 -11.94 23.41 35.61
C ALA A 336 -12.77 24.70 35.80
N PRO A 337 -13.49 24.85 36.93
CA PRO A 337 -14.25 26.07 37.19
C PRO A 337 -13.28 27.24 37.20
N THR A 338 -13.53 28.23 36.34
CA THR A 338 -12.83 29.52 36.34
C THR A 338 -12.91 30.09 37.75
N ALA A 339 -11.75 30.21 38.41
CA ALA A 339 -11.65 30.86 39.71
C ALA A 339 -12.18 32.30 39.57
N PRO A 340 -13.12 32.74 40.42
CA PRO A 340 -13.54 34.13 40.43
C PRO A 340 -12.33 35.01 40.77
N GLY A 341 -12.04 35.97 39.89
CA GLY A 341 -10.94 36.90 40.02
C GLY A 341 -10.98 37.64 41.37
N ARG A 342 -9.82 37.76 41.99
CA ARG A 342 -9.58 38.69 43.10
C ARG A 342 -8.95 39.96 42.60
#